data_AF-A0A093IGE1-F1
#
_entry.id   AF-A0A093IGE1-F1
#
_cell.length_a   1.000
_cell.length_b   1.000
_cell.length_c   1.000
_cell.angle_alpha   90.00
_cell.angle_beta   90.00
_cell.angle_gamma   90.00
#
_symmetry.space_group_name_H-M   'P 1'
#
loop_
_entity.id
_entity.type
_entity.pdbx_description
1 polymer ?
#
loop_
_entity_poly.entity_id
_entity_poly.type
_entity_poly.pdbx_seq_one_letter_code
_entity_poly.pdbx_strand_id
1 'polypeptide(L)'
;MKTHLYLLLLAAGISAAPQMSSMAELLTLLQQMCEAMTNDVQNLRIETPDNIDDVNCVSTIFEGTEQLRTNPAMKKFSVFFQNFERLKQSLPASLAKEGKCDTERRNATIFIEKLMMFIRKASKNARL
;
A
#
# COMPACT_ATOMS: atom_id res chain seq x y z
N MET A 1 46.48 13.34 -38.98
CA MET A 1 45.66 12.35 -38.24
C MET A 1 44.63 13.13 -37.42
N LYS A 2 43.33 12.99 -37.70
CA LYS A 2 42.25 13.61 -36.93
C LYS A 2 41.56 12.50 -36.13
N THR A 3 41.72 12.51 -34.83
CA THR A 3 41.01 11.60 -33.91
C THR A 3 39.67 12.23 -33.55
N HIS A 4 38.57 11.61 -33.97
CA HIS A 4 37.23 11.98 -33.55
C HIS A 4 37.00 11.53 -32.12
N LEU A 5 36.85 12.47 -31.21
CA LEU A 5 36.52 12.24 -29.81
C LEU A 5 35.00 11.96 -29.71
N TYR A 6 34.61 10.70 -29.54
CA TYR A 6 33.23 10.33 -29.25
C TYR A 6 33.01 10.27 -27.74
N LEU A 7 32.33 11.28 -27.19
CA LEU A 7 31.77 11.26 -25.84
C LEU A 7 30.37 10.64 -25.90
N LEU A 8 30.26 9.36 -25.54
CA LEU A 8 28.98 8.71 -25.29
C LEU A 8 28.58 8.99 -23.82
N LEU A 9 27.77 10.02 -23.61
CA LEU A 9 27.09 10.26 -22.35
C LEU A 9 25.80 9.43 -22.33
N LEU A 10 25.88 8.22 -21.76
CA LEU A 10 24.70 7.47 -21.33
C LEU A 10 24.16 8.12 -20.05
N ALA A 11 23.41 9.20 -20.21
CA ALA A 11 22.49 9.63 -19.17
C ALA A 11 21.32 8.63 -19.16
N ALA A 12 21.46 7.54 -18.39
CA ALA A 12 20.30 6.80 -17.93
C ALA A 12 19.55 7.76 -17.00
N GLY A 13 18.62 8.52 -17.57
CA GLY A 13 17.69 9.34 -16.82
C GLY A 13 17.04 8.47 -15.78
N ILE A 14 17.23 8.83 -14.52
CA ILE A 14 16.59 8.21 -13.37
C ILE A 14 15.10 8.49 -13.56
N SER A 15 14.39 7.56 -14.20
CA SER A 15 12.95 7.65 -14.35
C SER A 15 12.37 7.44 -12.96
N ALA A 16 12.14 8.54 -12.25
CA ALA A 16 11.17 8.55 -11.17
C ALA A 16 9.83 8.24 -11.81
N ALA A 17 9.44 6.96 -11.83
CA ALA A 17 8.10 6.57 -12.19
C ALA A 17 7.14 7.48 -11.40
N PRO A 18 6.18 8.17 -12.06
CA PRO A 18 5.34 9.14 -11.37
C PRO A 18 4.65 8.44 -10.21
N GLN A 19 4.73 8.97 -8.99
CA GLN A 19 4.14 8.36 -7.78
C GLN A 19 2.66 7.95 -7.98
N MET A 20 1.94 8.61 -8.91
CA MET A 20 0.60 8.21 -9.37
C MET A 20 0.51 6.80 -9.97
N SER A 21 1.51 6.33 -10.71
CA SER A 21 1.56 4.96 -11.22
C SER A 21 1.68 3.94 -10.09
N SER A 22 2.39 4.27 -9.00
CA SER A 22 2.56 3.38 -7.84
C SER A 22 1.29 3.20 -7.01
N MET A 23 0.49 4.26 -6.83
CA MET A 23 -0.78 4.18 -6.09
C MET A 23 -1.87 3.48 -6.91
N ALA A 24 -1.92 3.73 -8.21
CA ALA A 24 -2.83 3.02 -9.11
C ALA A 24 -2.51 1.52 -9.14
N GLU A 25 -1.23 1.17 -9.24
CA GLU A 25 -0.76 -0.22 -9.18
C GLU A 25 -1.13 -0.89 -7.85
N LEU A 26 -0.94 -0.20 -6.71
CA LEU A 26 -1.39 -0.70 -5.40
C LEU A 26 -2.89 -1.00 -5.37
N LEU A 27 -3.72 -0.10 -5.90
CA LEU A 27 -5.17 -0.29 -5.96
C LEU A 27 -5.58 -1.44 -6.88
N THR A 28 -4.91 -1.60 -8.03
CA THR A 28 -5.14 -2.72 -8.94
C THR A 28 -4.79 -4.06 -8.29
N LEU A 29 -3.64 -4.14 -7.61
CA LEU A 29 -3.24 -5.36 -6.91
C LEU A 29 -4.19 -5.68 -5.75
N LEU A 30 -4.69 -4.66 -5.04
CA LEU A 30 -5.69 -4.85 -3.99
C LEU A 30 -7.01 -5.38 -4.54
N GLN A 31 -7.44 -4.87 -5.69
CA GLN A 31 -8.65 -5.33 -6.37
C GLN A 31 -8.53 -6.81 -6.77
N GLN A 32 -7.38 -7.20 -7.34
CA GLN A 32 -7.08 -8.61 -7.66
C GLN A 32 -7.07 -9.49 -6.40
N MET A 33 -6.60 -8.96 -5.27
CA MET A 33 -6.65 -9.65 -3.98
C MET A 33 -8.08 -9.91 -3.50
N CYS A 34 -8.98 -8.93 -3.63
CA CYS A 34 -10.40 -9.11 -3.34
C CYS A 34 -11.05 -10.19 -4.23
N GLU A 35 -10.80 -10.13 -5.53
CA GLU A 35 -11.44 -11.03 -6.51
C GLU A 35 -10.96 -12.48 -6.40
N ALA A 36 -9.68 -12.69 -6.11
CA ALA A 36 -9.09 -14.02 -5.99
C ALA A 36 -9.01 -14.52 -4.53
N MET A 37 -9.82 -13.93 -3.64
CA MET A 37 -9.87 -14.27 -2.22
C MET A 37 -10.65 -15.57 -2.00
N THR A 38 -10.03 -16.49 -1.30
CA THR A 38 -10.62 -17.77 -0.91
C THR A 38 -11.34 -17.65 0.44
N ASN A 39 -12.28 -18.56 0.73
CA ASN A 39 -13.11 -18.51 1.95
C ASN A 39 -12.29 -18.52 3.25
N ASP A 40 -11.16 -19.22 3.27
CA ASP A 40 -10.23 -19.27 4.41
C ASP A 40 -9.62 -17.90 4.73
N VAL A 41 -9.31 -17.11 3.71
CA VAL A 41 -8.87 -15.73 3.89
C VAL A 41 -10.04 -14.85 4.30
N GLN A 42 -11.18 -14.96 3.64
CA GLN A 42 -12.36 -14.14 3.94
C GLN A 42 -12.74 -14.24 5.42
N ASN A 43 -12.58 -15.43 6.02
CA ASN A 43 -12.87 -15.68 7.43
C ASN A 43 -11.85 -15.10 8.43
N LEU A 44 -10.69 -14.60 7.97
CA LEU A 44 -9.74 -13.92 8.85
C LEU A 44 -10.40 -12.73 9.53
N ARG A 45 -10.18 -12.62 10.83
CA ARG A 45 -10.68 -11.50 11.64
C ARG A 45 -9.54 -10.54 11.90
N ILE A 46 -9.65 -9.35 11.32
CA ILE A 46 -8.61 -8.33 11.34
C ILE A 46 -9.15 -7.11 12.08
N GLU A 47 -8.34 -6.57 12.98
CA GLU A 47 -8.63 -5.28 13.63
C GLU A 47 -8.73 -4.20 12.55
N THR A 48 -9.92 -3.64 12.40
CA THR A 48 -10.24 -2.71 11.33
C THR A 48 -10.72 -1.40 11.96
N PRO A 49 -10.15 -0.25 11.60
CA PRO A 49 -10.61 1.04 12.10
C PRO A 49 -12.08 1.26 11.83
N ASP A 50 -12.84 1.76 12.81
CA ASP A 50 -14.23 2.16 12.59
C ASP A 50 -14.30 3.34 11.61
N ASN A 51 -13.44 4.33 11.84
CA ASN A 51 -13.26 5.49 10.97
C ASN A 51 -11.92 5.43 10.24
N ILE A 52 -11.95 5.22 8.91
CA ILE A 52 -10.73 5.18 8.09
C ILE A 52 -10.10 6.57 7.90
N ASP A 53 -10.85 7.63 8.19
CA ASP A 53 -10.38 9.00 8.06
C ASP A 53 -9.62 9.51 9.29
N ASP A 54 -9.68 8.77 10.40
CA ASP A 54 -8.96 9.11 11.61
C ASP A 54 -7.46 8.89 11.42
N VAL A 55 -6.69 9.97 11.55
CA VAL A 55 -5.23 9.95 11.42
C VAL A 55 -4.55 9.11 12.50
N ASN A 56 -5.23 8.88 13.63
CA ASN A 56 -4.72 8.02 14.71
C ASN A 56 -4.81 6.53 14.36
N CYS A 57 -5.57 6.15 13.33
CA CYS A 57 -5.81 4.75 12.96
C CYS A 57 -4.83 4.19 11.93
N VAL A 58 -3.84 4.97 11.51
CA VAL A 58 -2.88 4.57 10.46
C VAL A 58 -2.04 3.37 10.90
N SER A 59 -1.60 3.30 12.16
CA SER A 59 -0.87 2.14 12.71
C SER A 59 -1.70 0.87 12.62
N THR A 60 -2.97 0.92 13.04
CA THR A 60 -3.93 -0.19 12.94
C THR A 60 -4.08 -0.70 11.50
N ILE A 61 -4.12 0.19 10.50
CA ILE A 61 -4.19 -0.21 9.09
C ILE A 61 -2.93 -0.99 8.69
N PHE A 62 -1.74 -0.54 9.11
CA PHE A 62 -0.50 -1.23 8.82
C PHE A 62 -0.44 -2.60 9.50
N GLU A 63 -0.83 -2.68 10.77
CA GLU A 63 -0.90 -3.95 11.51
C GLU A 63 -1.89 -4.94 10.88
N GLY A 64 -3.07 -4.48 10.48
CA GLY A 64 -4.04 -5.33 9.79
C GLY A 64 -3.54 -5.81 8.43
N THR A 65 -2.78 -4.97 7.71
CA THR A 65 -2.16 -5.37 6.44
C THR A 65 -1.07 -6.42 6.65
N GLU A 66 -0.32 -6.32 7.75
CA GLU A 66 0.65 -7.32 8.17
C GLU A 66 -0.02 -8.65 8.55
N GLN A 67 -1.17 -8.61 9.23
CA GLN A 67 -1.96 -9.81 9.49
C GLN A 67 -2.38 -10.51 8.18
N LEU A 68 -2.87 -9.77 7.17
CA LEU A 68 -3.13 -10.34 5.85
C LEU A 68 -1.89 -11.01 5.25
N ARG A 69 -0.74 -10.32 5.28
CA ARG A 69 0.51 -10.79 4.69
C ARG A 69 0.96 -12.14 5.24
N THR A 70 0.72 -12.40 6.52
CA THR A 70 1.14 -13.65 7.17
C THR A 70 0.33 -14.88 6.71
N ASN A 71 -0.84 -14.69 6.10
CA ASN A 71 -1.62 -15.82 5.60
C ASN A 71 -0.93 -16.46 4.36
N PRO A 72 -0.76 -17.80 4.32
CA PRO A 72 -0.12 -18.48 3.20
C PRO A 72 -0.77 -18.21 1.82
N ALA A 73 -2.09 -18.07 1.76
CA ALA A 73 -2.82 -17.78 0.52
C ALA A 73 -2.51 -16.36 -0.02
N MET A 74 -1.98 -15.48 0.83
CA MET A 74 -1.59 -14.12 0.46
C MET A 74 -0.20 -14.01 -0.17
N LYS A 75 0.62 -15.08 -0.11
CA LYS A 75 1.97 -15.08 -0.71
C LYS A 75 2.00 -14.71 -2.20
N LYS A 76 0.94 -15.10 -2.95
CA LYS A 76 0.81 -14.77 -4.38
C LYS A 76 0.70 -13.26 -4.65
N PHE A 77 0.38 -12.46 -3.64
CA PHE A 77 0.31 -11.00 -3.71
C PHE A 77 1.54 -10.32 -3.07
N SER A 78 2.67 -11.00 -2.97
CA SER A 78 3.92 -10.44 -2.39
C SER A 78 4.30 -9.07 -2.97
N VAL A 79 4.08 -8.85 -4.28
CA VAL A 79 4.32 -7.56 -4.95
C VAL A 79 3.50 -6.43 -4.33
N PHE A 80 2.22 -6.68 -3.99
CA PHE A 80 1.39 -5.71 -3.28
C PHE A 80 2.04 -5.30 -1.96
N PHE A 81 2.43 -6.28 -1.14
CA PHE A 81 3.00 -5.99 0.19
C PHE A 81 4.34 -5.25 0.10
N GLN A 82 5.17 -5.56 -0.90
CA GLN A 82 6.40 -4.81 -1.16
C GLN A 82 6.13 -3.36 -1.54
N ASN A 83 5.18 -3.13 -2.45
CA ASN A 83 4.80 -1.78 -2.87
C ASN A 83 4.14 -1.00 -1.70
N PHE A 84 3.36 -1.69 -0.87
CA PHE A 84 2.69 -1.09 0.28
C PHE A 84 3.68 -0.64 1.35
N GLU A 85 4.74 -1.43 1.59
CA GLU A 85 5.82 -1.05 2.50
C GLU A 85 6.54 0.24 2.01
N ARG A 86 6.72 0.41 0.70
CA ARG A 86 7.25 1.68 0.15
C ARG A 86 6.30 2.85 0.39
N LEU A 87 4.98 2.65 0.25
CA LEU A 87 3.98 3.67 0.61
C LEU A 87 4.11 4.02 2.10
N LYS A 88 4.15 3.04 2.99
CA LYS A 88 4.31 3.24 4.43
C LYS A 88 5.56 4.07 4.76
N GLN A 89 6.69 3.80 4.11
CA GLN A 89 7.94 4.55 4.28
C GLN A 89 7.88 5.98 3.73
N SER A 90 7.03 6.24 2.73
CA SER A 90 6.84 7.58 2.15
C SER A 90 5.92 8.47 2.98
N LEU A 91 5.14 7.90 3.89
CA LEU A 91 4.19 8.67 4.71
C LEU A 91 4.95 9.41 5.84
N PRO A 92 4.55 10.65 6.16
CA PRO A 92 5.12 11.39 7.28
C PRO A 92 5.07 10.58 8.57
N ALA A 93 6.18 10.55 9.32
CA ALA A 93 6.25 9.86 10.61
C ALA A 93 5.20 10.37 11.62
N SER A 94 4.72 11.60 11.46
CA SER A 94 3.63 12.17 12.26
C SER A 94 2.28 11.48 12.05
N LEU A 95 2.05 10.84 10.91
CA LEU A 95 0.84 10.02 10.65
C LEU A 95 0.91 8.66 11.34
N ALA A 96 2.11 8.21 11.71
CA ALA A 96 2.29 6.99 12.50
C ALA A 96 2.27 7.25 14.02
N LYS A 97 1.93 8.48 14.46
CA LYS A 97 1.78 8.76 15.89
C LYS A 97 0.58 8.00 16.44
N GLU A 98 0.84 7.18 17.45
CA GLU A 98 -0.17 6.43 18.18
C GLU A 98 -1.13 7.40 18.89
N GLY A 99 -2.38 7.39 18.46
CA GLY A 99 -3.50 7.96 19.19
C GLY A 99 -4.53 6.87 19.47
N LYS A 100 -5.58 7.20 20.20
CA LYS A 100 -6.69 6.26 20.39
C LYS A 100 -7.39 6.06 19.03
N CYS A 101 -7.29 4.86 18.49
CA CYS A 101 -8.05 4.42 17.32
C CYS A 101 -9.16 3.48 17.81
N ASP A 102 -10.41 3.79 17.51
CA ASP A 102 -11.53 2.87 17.76
C ASP A 102 -11.58 1.84 16.62
N THR A 103 -11.59 0.54 16.98
CA THR A 103 -11.50 -0.58 16.05
C THR A 103 -12.56 -1.63 16.29
N GLU A 104 -12.89 -2.38 15.24
CA GLU A 104 -13.71 -3.58 15.31
C GLU A 104 -13.05 -4.74 14.55
N ARG A 105 -13.23 -5.96 15.05
CA ARG A 105 -12.83 -7.18 14.32
C ARG A 105 -13.74 -7.49 13.16
N ARG A 106 -13.34 -7.04 11.98
CA ARG A 106 -14.04 -7.29 10.71
C ARG A 106 -13.39 -8.45 9.96
N ASN A 107 -14.10 -8.94 8.95
CA ASN A 107 -13.58 -9.96 8.05
C ASN A 107 -12.55 -9.36 7.07
N ALA A 108 -11.76 -10.20 6.38
CA ALA A 108 -10.72 -9.71 5.49
C ALA A 108 -11.24 -8.86 4.33
N THR A 109 -12.42 -9.19 3.79
CA THR A 109 -13.03 -8.44 2.69
C THR A 109 -13.29 -6.99 3.12
N ILE A 110 -13.94 -6.78 4.25
CA ILE A 110 -14.22 -5.44 4.79
C ILE A 110 -12.93 -4.68 5.08
N PHE A 111 -11.93 -5.37 5.66
CA PHE A 111 -10.63 -4.75 5.92
C PHE A 111 -9.98 -4.27 4.61
N ILE A 112 -9.97 -5.11 3.57
CA ILE A 112 -9.37 -4.77 2.27
C ILE A 112 -10.11 -3.60 1.61
N GLU A 113 -11.44 -3.55 1.68
CA GLU A 113 -12.21 -2.39 1.19
C GLU A 113 -11.79 -1.10 1.89
N LYS A 114 -11.61 -1.13 3.22
CA LYS A 114 -11.10 0.02 3.98
C LYS A 114 -9.67 0.39 3.58
N LEU A 115 -8.83 -0.60 3.34
CA LEU A 115 -7.47 -0.40 2.84
C LEU A 115 -7.45 0.27 1.46
N MET A 116 -8.39 -0.06 0.55
CA MET A 116 -8.55 0.67 -0.72
C MET A 116 -8.86 2.14 -0.48
N MET A 117 -9.77 2.45 0.46
CA MET A 117 -10.14 3.82 0.80
C MET A 117 -8.95 4.61 1.34
N PHE A 118 -8.17 4.00 2.24
CA PHE A 118 -6.94 4.59 2.76
C PHE A 118 -5.95 4.93 1.64
N ILE A 119 -5.65 3.99 0.74
CA ILE A 119 -4.70 4.20 -0.37
C ILE A 119 -5.22 5.29 -1.32
N ARG A 120 -6.53 5.31 -1.62
CA ARG A 120 -7.15 6.37 -2.44
C ARG A 120 -6.99 7.75 -1.80
N LYS A 121 -7.14 7.85 -0.48
CA LYS A 121 -6.95 9.11 0.26
C LYS A 121 -5.49 9.55 0.26
N ALA A 122 -4.57 8.64 0.54
CA ALA A 122 -3.13 8.91 0.48
C ALA A 122 -2.71 9.42 -0.91
N SER A 123 -3.26 8.81 -1.98
CA SER A 123 -3.03 9.24 -3.36
C SER A 123 -3.54 10.65 -3.67
N LYS A 124 -4.70 11.05 -3.13
CA LYS A 124 -5.23 12.42 -3.30
C LYS A 124 -4.38 13.46 -2.61
N ASN A 125 -3.91 13.17 -1.39
CA ASN A 125 -3.11 14.10 -0.60
C ASN A 125 -1.69 14.26 -1.17
N ALA A 126 -1.16 13.29 -1.90
CA ALA A 126 0.14 13.38 -2.58
C ALA A 126 0.15 14.27 -3.84
N ARG A 127 -1.01 14.79 -4.28
CA ARG A 127 -1.14 15.69 -5.44
C ARG A 127 -1.09 17.18 -5.07
N LEU A 128 -1.08 17.50 -3.78
CA LEU A 128 -1.02 18.85 -3.22
C LEU A 128 0.37 19.08 -2.62
#